data_AF-A0A969EE39-F1
#
_entry.id   AF-A0A969EE39-F1
#
_cell.length_a   1.000
_cell.length_b   1.000
_cell.length_c   1.000
_cell.angle_alpha   90.00
_cell.angle_beta   90.00
_cell.angle_gamma   90.00
#
_symmetry.space_group_name_H-M   'P 1'
#
loop_
_entity.id
_entity.type
_entity.pdbx_description
1 polymer ?
#
loop_
_entity_poly.entity_id
_entity_poly.type
_entity_poly.pdbx_seq_one_letter_code
_entity_poly.pdbx_strand_id
1 'polypeptide(L)'
;MPKITDRIDRITLLTDEYRSPVPPIPKSVKIELTARCDFKCFFCASHMRLRDKSDMSWPFFSRIVKEMRDAGVEELGVFYLGESFLVPWLPDAIRYAKQECGYPYVFLTTNGRMAEAERIRACMNAGLDSLKFSFNFADADQFSEVTGVKSKDYRRIVQHIKDAHKVREEVRERTGHQCGLFASSILYDGEQQERMQAAVEEILPYVDEHYYLPLYGQAGLTSGAKGTRATAGNQGRIGALRKPAALLVAFHGRPHHLRRSAVGLLLRPRRPLQHGRPQHELVPRGLAQRELPGAAARESCRGRDRHRVREMHRL
;
A
#
# COMPACT_ATOMS: atom_id res chain seq x y z
N MET A 1 4.28 -9.83 23.50
CA MET A 1 4.55 -9.88 22.05
C MET A 1 5.58 -8.80 21.71
N PRO A 2 6.49 -9.00 20.73
CA PRO A 2 7.36 -7.92 20.25
C PRO A 2 6.53 -6.75 19.73
N LYS A 3 7.04 -5.52 19.84
CA LYS A 3 6.35 -4.32 19.37
C LYS A 3 6.12 -4.39 17.85
N ILE A 4 5.02 -3.82 17.37
CA ILE A 4 4.77 -3.81 15.91
C ILE A 4 5.81 -2.94 15.20
N THR A 5 6.29 -1.90 15.88
CA THR A 5 7.32 -1.00 15.40
C THR A 5 8.64 -1.72 15.11
N ASP A 6 9.06 -2.66 15.96
CA ASP A 6 10.26 -3.48 15.71
C ASP A 6 10.14 -4.31 14.42
N ARG A 7 8.94 -4.86 14.15
CA ARG A 7 8.67 -5.63 12.93
C ARG A 7 8.70 -4.74 11.69
N ILE A 8 8.10 -3.56 11.77
CA ILE A 8 8.06 -2.57 10.67
C ILE A 8 9.46 -2.09 10.33
N ASP A 9 10.26 -1.78 11.35
CA ASP A 9 11.61 -1.26 11.17
C ASP A 9 12.53 -2.30 10.53
N ARG A 10 12.34 -3.59 10.86
CA ARG A 10 13.05 -4.70 10.22
C ARG A 10 12.72 -4.86 8.74
N ILE A 11 11.47 -4.67 8.33
CA ILE A 11 11.04 -4.84 6.93
C ILE A 11 11.47 -3.65 6.05
N THR A 12 11.64 -2.46 6.64
CA THR A 12 12.02 -1.24 5.92
C THR A 12 13.54 -1.05 5.81
N LEU A 13 14.32 -1.86 6.52
CA LEU A 13 15.78 -1.85 6.48
C LEU A 13 16.31 -2.80 5.40
N LEU A 14 16.84 -2.23 4.31
CA LEU A 14 17.56 -3.00 3.29
C LEU A 14 19.04 -3.14 3.68
N THR A 15 19.40 -4.29 4.24
CA THR A 15 20.80 -4.64 4.56
C THR A 15 21.58 -5.02 3.29
N ASP A 16 22.91 -5.05 3.37
CA ASP A 16 23.77 -5.33 2.21
C ASP A 16 23.55 -6.73 1.62
N GLU A 17 23.11 -7.70 2.43
CA GLU A 17 22.72 -9.04 1.98
C GLU A 17 21.62 -9.00 0.89
N TYR A 18 20.67 -8.07 0.99
CA TYR A 18 19.61 -7.89 0.01
C TYR A 18 20.02 -7.02 -1.18
N ARG A 19 21.23 -6.43 -1.17
CA ARG A 19 21.79 -5.65 -2.28
C ARG A 19 22.64 -6.51 -3.23
N SER A 20 22.13 -7.71 -3.50
CA SER A 20 22.76 -8.71 -4.35
C SER A 20 21.94 -8.92 -5.63
N PRO A 21 22.56 -9.30 -6.77
CA PRO A 21 21.83 -9.77 -7.96
C PRO A 21 20.95 -11.01 -7.69
N VAL A 22 21.28 -11.77 -6.65
CA VAL A 22 20.51 -12.92 -6.16
C VAL A 22 20.27 -12.70 -4.66
N PRO A 23 19.28 -11.87 -4.29
CA PRO A 23 18.98 -11.62 -2.89
C PRO A 23 18.37 -12.88 -2.26
N PRO A 24 18.50 -13.05 -0.93
CA PRO A 24 17.79 -14.12 -0.23
C PRO A 24 16.28 -13.95 -0.36
N ILE A 25 15.54 -15.05 -0.11
CA ILE A 25 14.08 -15.02 -0.13
C ILE A 25 13.56 -14.02 0.91
N PRO A 26 12.60 -13.15 0.53
CA PRO A 26 12.06 -12.18 1.47
C PRO A 26 11.36 -12.87 2.64
N LYS A 27 11.69 -12.47 3.87
CA LYS A 27 11.03 -13.00 5.06
C LYS A 27 9.54 -12.67 5.13
N SER A 28 9.13 -11.52 4.59
CA SER A 28 7.76 -11.00 4.67
C SER A 28 7.27 -10.58 3.29
N VAL A 29 6.14 -11.12 2.86
CA VAL A 29 5.52 -10.81 1.56
C VAL A 29 4.10 -10.32 1.76
N LYS A 30 3.70 -9.31 0.98
CA LYS A 30 2.33 -8.81 0.93
C LYS A 30 1.69 -9.24 -0.39
N ILE A 31 0.49 -9.82 -0.29
CA ILE A 31 -0.31 -10.21 -1.43
C ILE A 31 -1.66 -9.50 -1.37
N GLU A 32 -2.08 -9.03 -2.54
CA GLU A 32 -3.34 -8.32 -2.68
C GLU A 32 -4.43 -9.30 -3.12
N LEU A 33 -5.41 -9.58 -2.26
CA LEU A 33 -6.56 -10.44 -2.62
C LEU A 33 -7.49 -9.78 -3.63
N THR A 34 -7.56 -8.45 -3.62
CA THR A 34 -8.36 -7.65 -4.55
C THR A 34 -7.73 -6.29 -4.78
N ALA A 35 -7.78 -5.81 -6.01
CA ALA A 35 -7.42 -4.42 -6.34
C ALA A 35 -8.58 -3.43 -6.08
N ARG A 36 -9.76 -3.92 -5.69
CA ARG A 36 -10.92 -3.10 -5.32
C ARG A 36 -10.72 -2.48 -3.94
N CYS A 37 -11.17 -1.24 -3.79
CA CYS A 37 -11.23 -0.55 -2.52
C CYS A 37 -12.49 0.33 -2.54
N ASP A 38 -13.18 0.39 -1.42
CA ASP A 38 -14.40 1.17 -1.24
C ASP A 38 -14.12 2.63 -0.85
N PHE A 39 -12.84 2.98 -0.64
CA PHE A 39 -12.35 4.35 -0.50
C PHE A 39 -11.81 4.90 -1.83
N LYS A 40 -11.79 6.23 -1.94
CA LYS A 40 -11.25 7.04 -3.02
C LYS A 40 -10.23 8.05 -2.48
N CYS A 41 -9.32 7.59 -1.63
CA CYS A 41 -8.37 8.47 -0.94
C CYS A 41 -7.62 9.37 -1.92
N PHE A 42 -7.58 10.68 -1.65
CA PHE A 42 -6.91 11.64 -2.54
C PHE A 42 -5.41 11.36 -2.70
N PHE A 43 -4.79 10.72 -1.70
CA PHE A 43 -3.37 10.35 -1.68
C PHE A 43 -3.08 8.92 -2.20
N CYS A 44 -4.07 8.21 -2.75
CA CYS A 44 -3.92 6.81 -3.16
C CYS A 44 -3.95 6.65 -4.69
N ALA A 45 -2.88 6.07 -5.24
CA ALA A 45 -2.75 5.75 -6.66
C ALA A 45 -3.83 4.74 -7.14
N SER A 46 -4.39 3.91 -6.24
CA SER A 46 -5.52 3.02 -6.59
C SER A 46 -6.76 3.80 -7.02
N HIS A 47 -6.97 5.01 -6.52
CA HIS A 47 -8.08 5.85 -6.96
C HIS A 47 -7.87 6.39 -8.39
N MET A 48 -6.63 6.58 -8.81
CA MET A 48 -6.24 7.16 -10.11
C MET A 48 -6.43 6.19 -11.30
N ARG A 49 -7.06 5.02 -11.09
CA ARG A 49 -7.42 4.02 -12.12
C ARG A 49 -6.27 3.59 -13.04
N LEU A 50 -5.06 3.47 -12.49
CA LEU A 50 -3.85 3.14 -13.27
C LEU A 50 -3.75 1.66 -13.66
N ARG A 51 -4.69 0.82 -13.20
CA ARG A 51 -4.79 -0.61 -13.53
C ARG A 51 -6.23 -1.09 -13.40
N ASP A 52 -6.53 -2.19 -14.10
CA ASP A 52 -7.78 -2.92 -13.93
C ASP A 52 -7.90 -3.43 -12.49
N LYS A 53 -9.13 -3.38 -11.96
CA LYS A 53 -9.42 -3.84 -10.60
C LYS A 53 -10.17 -5.16 -10.65
N SER A 54 -9.51 -6.22 -10.21
CA SER A 54 -10.08 -7.55 -10.11
C SER A 54 -9.73 -8.20 -8.76
N ASP A 55 -10.46 -9.28 -8.47
CA ASP A 55 -10.17 -10.16 -7.36
C ASP A 55 -9.20 -11.25 -7.82
N MET A 56 -8.32 -11.68 -6.93
CA MET A 56 -7.43 -12.82 -7.15
C MET A 56 -8.27 -14.10 -7.20
N SER A 57 -7.96 -15.01 -8.13
CA SER A 57 -8.61 -16.32 -8.14
C SER A 57 -8.05 -17.22 -7.06
N TRP A 58 -8.91 -18.05 -6.44
CA TRP A 58 -8.48 -19.01 -5.42
C TRP A 58 -7.37 -19.96 -5.92
N PRO A 59 -7.44 -20.57 -7.12
CA PRO A 59 -6.38 -21.47 -7.59
C PRO A 59 -5.02 -20.79 -7.75
N PHE A 60 -5.02 -19.50 -8.11
CA PHE A 60 -3.77 -18.74 -8.19
C PHE A 60 -3.25 -18.42 -6.79
N PHE A 61 -4.12 -17.92 -5.90
CA PHE A 61 -3.79 -17.61 -4.51
C PHE A 61 -3.17 -18.82 -3.80
N SER A 62 -3.87 -19.95 -3.79
CA SER A 62 -3.43 -21.13 -3.03
C SER A 62 -2.07 -21.64 -3.52
N ARG A 63 -1.90 -21.71 -4.84
CA ARG A 63 -0.62 -22.09 -5.45
C ARG A 63 0.52 -21.16 -5.04
N ILE A 64 0.40 -19.84 -5.24
CA ILE A 64 1.51 -18.93 -4.96
C ILE A 64 1.83 -18.86 -3.47
N VAL A 65 0.83 -18.97 -2.60
CA VAL A 65 1.03 -18.96 -1.14
C VAL A 65 1.81 -20.20 -0.71
N LYS A 66 1.50 -21.37 -1.27
CA LYS A 66 2.26 -22.59 -1.00
C LYS A 66 3.69 -22.51 -1.55
N GLU A 67 3.85 -22.09 -2.80
CA GLU A 67 5.18 -21.92 -3.43
C GLU A 67 6.07 -20.93 -2.65
N MET A 68 5.52 -19.80 -2.21
CA MET A 68 6.25 -18.83 -1.38
C MET A 68 6.67 -19.42 -0.04
N ARG A 69 5.79 -20.21 0.59
CA ARG A 69 6.14 -20.84 1.87
C ARG A 69 7.24 -21.88 1.71
N ASP A 70 7.16 -22.69 0.66
CA ASP A 70 8.15 -23.71 0.34
C ASP A 70 9.51 -23.08 -0.02
N ALA A 71 9.51 -21.86 -0.57
CA ALA A 71 10.72 -21.07 -0.79
C ALA A 71 11.31 -20.46 0.50
N GLY A 72 10.57 -20.45 1.61
CA GLY A 72 11.05 -19.97 2.91
C GLY A 72 10.47 -18.62 3.39
N VAL A 73 9.43 -18.08 2.76
CA VAL A 73 8.75 -16.87 3.27
C VAL A 73 8.09 -17.18 4.62
N GLU A 74 8.32 -16.35 5.64
CA GLU A 74 7.85 -16.57 7.02
C GLU A 74 6.60 -15.76 7.40
N GLU A 75 6.45 -14.57 6.82
CA GLU A 75 5.33 -13.68 7.11
C GLU A 75 4.52 -13.39 5.85
N LEU A 76 3.18 -13.49 5.94
CA LEU A 76 2.27 -13.22 4.85
C LEU A 76 1.26 -12.13 5.21
N GLY A 77 1.35 -11.01 4.51
CA GLY A 77 0.36 -9.93 4.58
C GLY A 77 -0.72 -10.12 3.53
N VAL A 78 -1.96 -10.38 3.91
CA VAL A 78 -3.08 -10.50 2.96
C VAL A 78 -3.73 -9.15 2.66
N PHE A 79 -2.91 -8.13 2.32
CA PHE A 79 -3.32 -6.78 1.93
C PHE A 79 -2.25 -6.10 1.07
N TYR A 80 -2.65 -5.09 0.29
CA TYR A 80 -1.72 -4.12 -0.30
C TYR A 80 -2.38 -2.76 -0.56
N LEU A 81 -2.93 -2.51 -1.77
CA LEU A 81 -3.60 -1.25 -2.13
C LEU A 81 -5.12 -1.34 -2.08
N GLY A 82 -5.70 -2.52 -2.35
CA GLY A 82 -7.13 -2.77 -2.17
C GLY A 82 -7.55 -2.98 -0.71
N GLU A 83 -8.84 -3.26 -0.51
CA GLU A 83 -9.42 -3.55 0.81
C GLU A 83 -9.81 -5.03 0.90
N SER A 84 -9.09 -5.78 1.73
CA SER A 84 -9.26 -7.23 1.85
C SER A 84 -10.61 -7.63 2.42
N PHE A 85 -11.24 -6.80 3.28
CA PHE A 85 -12.60 -7.07 3.74
C PHE A 85 -13.66 -6.93 2.62
N LEU A 86 -13.32 -6.55 1.39
CA LEU A 86 -14.24 -6.71 0.24
C LEU A 86 -14.28 -8.12 -0.33
N VAL A 87 -13.39 -9.01 0.11
CA VAL A 87 -13.26 -10.39 -0.36
C VAL A 87 -13.98 -11.33 0.60
N PRO A 88 -15.06 -12.03 0.19
CA PRO A 88 -15.80 -12.92 1.09
C PRO A 88 -14.95 -14.05 1.68
N TRP A 89 -14.02 -14.60 0.88
CA TRP A 89 -13.14 -15.71 1.26
C TRP A 89 -11.86 -15.27 2.00
N LEU A 90 -11.78 -14.03 2.51
CA LEU A 90 -10.63 -13.57 3.31
C LEU A 90 -10.31 -14.50 4.51
N PRO A 91 -11.28 -14.97 5.31
CA PRO A 91 -10.98 -15.91 6.39
C PRO A 91 -10.38 -17.23 5.87
N ASP A 92 -10.83 -17.73 4.72
CA ASP A 92 -10.27 -18.93 4.09
C ASP A 92 -8.84 -18.72 3.62
N ALA A 93 -8.51 -17.53 3.12
CA ALA A 93 -7.16 -17.15 2.74
C ALA A 93 -6.21 -17.23 3.95
N ILE A 94 -6.64 -16.70 5.09
CA ILE A 94 -5.88 -16.71 6.35
C ILE A 94 -5.74 -18.15 6.86
N ARG A 95 -6.84 -18.91 6.88
CA ARG A 95 -6.86 -20.31 7.32
C ARG A 95 -5.91 -21.17 6.49
N TYR A 96 -5.97 -21.05 5.17
CA TYR A 96 -5.09 -21.76 4.25
C TYR A 96 -3.62 -21.45 4.52
N ALA A 97 -3.27 -20.16 4.67
CA ALA A 97 -1.91 -19.75 4.96
C ALA A 97 -1.43 -20.29 6.33
N LYS A 98 -2.23 -20.18 7.39
CA LYS A 98 -1.84 -20.59 8.75
C LYS A 98 -1.82 -22.10 8.94
N GLN A 99 -2.89 -22.79 8.54
CA GLN A 99 -3.13 -24.19 8.90
C GLN A 99 -2.64 -25.16 7.84
N GLU A 100 -2.78 -24.83 6.56
CA GLU A 100 -2.41 -25.73 5.46
C GLU A 100 -0.97 -25.49 4.97
N CYS A 101 -0.55 -24.22 4.86
CA CYS A 101 0.82 -23.88 4.46
C CYS A 101 1.78 -23.78 5.65
N GLY A 102 1.30 -23.50 6.86
CA GLY A 102 2.14 -23.40 8.05
C GLY A 102 2.96 -22.10 8.10
N TYR A 103 2.37 -20.96 7.72
CA TYR A 103 3.00 -19.66 7.89
C TYR A 103 3.15 -19.30 9.38
N PRO A 104 4.36 -18.96 9.85
CA PRO A 104 4.59 -18.47 11.21
C PRO A 104 3.75 -17.24 11.55
N TYR A 105 3.58 -16.31 10.60
CA TYR A 105 2.89 -15.05 10.85
C TYR A 105 2.04 -14.61 9.66
N VAL A 106 0.73 -14.45 9.85
CA VAL A 106 -0.21 -13.92 8.86
C VAL A 106 -0.84 -12.65 9.43
N PHE A 107 -0.79 -11.58 8.66
CA PHE A 107 -1.20 -10.25 9.12
C PHE A 107 -2.05 -9.52 8.09
N LEU A 108 -2.88 -8.60 8.59
CA LEU A 108 -3.83 -7.85 7.79
C LEU A 108 -3.76 -6.36 8.14
N THR A 109 -3.84 -5.50 7.12
CA THR A 109 -4.14 -4.08 7.29
C THR A 109 -5.46 -3.77 6.60
N THR A 110 -6.32 -3.01 7.25
CA THR A 110 -7.63 -2.62 6.73
C THR A 110 -7.88 -1.13 6.91
N ASN A 111 -8.74 -0.56 6.05
CA ASN A 111 -9.33 0.76 6.25
C ASN A 111 -10.43 0.77 7.34
N GLY A 112 -10.87 -0.40 7.79
CA GLY A 112 -11.80 -0.58 8.90
C GLY A 112 -13.28 -0.45 8.54
N ARG A 113 -13.66 0.05 7.37
CA ARG A 113 -15.08 0.31 7.05
C ARG A 113 -15.92 -0.95 6.90
N MET A 114 -15.34 -2.00 6.34
CA MET A 114 -15.99 -3.30 6.13
C MET A 114 -15.57 -4.37 7.16
N ALA A 115 -14.79 -3.98 8.17
CA ALA A 115 -14.29 -4.85 9.22
C ALA A 115 -15.35 -5.06 10.33
N GLU A 116 -16.49 -5.62 9.96
CA GLU A 116 -17.55 -5.94 10.92
C GLU A 116 -17.08 -7.01 11.92
N ALA A 117 -17.64 -6.98 13.14
CA ALA A 117 -17.20 -7.83 14.25
C ALA A 117 -17.17 -9.33 13.89
N GLU A 118 -18.18 -9.84 13.18
CA GLU A 118 -18.24 -11.23 12.74
C GLU A 118 -17.11 -11.58 11.76
N ARG A 119 -16.77 -10.65 10.86
CA ARG A 119 -15.70 -10.84 9.88
C ARG A 119 -14.33 -10.81 10.54
N ILE A 120 -14.12 -9.91 11.49
CA ILE A 120 -12.91 -9.87 12.32
C ILE A 120 -12.77 -11.19 13.08
N ARG A 121 -13.86 -11.65 13.72
CA ARG A 121 -13.89 -12.91 14.46
C ARG A 121 -13.53 -14.10 13.58
N ALA A 122 -14.09 -14.17 12.37
CA ALA A 122 -13.75 -15.21 11.41
C ALA A 122 -12.25 -15.20 11.04
N CYS A 123 -11.67 -14.03 10.82
CA CYS A 123 -10.24 -13.89 10.54
C CYS A 123 -9.37 -14.33 11.74
N MET A 124 -9.72 -13.93 12.96
CA MET A 124 -8.98 -14.33 14.17
C MET A 124 -9.09 -15.83 14.42
N ASN A 125 -10.28 -16.42 14.26
CA ASN A 125 -10.49 -17.87 14.34
C ASN A 125 -9.72 -18.66 13.27
N ALA A 126 -9.51 -18.07 12.10
CA ALA A 126 -8.68 -18.63 11.05
C ALA A 126 -7.17 -18.61 11.38
N GLY A 127 -6.77 -17.92 12.46
CA GLY A 127 -5.39 -17.85 12.94
C GLY A 127 -4.66 -16.55 12.58
N LEU A 128 -5.37 -15.45 12.27
CA LEU A 128 -4.75 -14.15 12.03
C LEU A 128 -3.90 -13.72 13.23
N ASP A 129 -2.61 -13.42 13.01
CA ASP A 129 -1.67 -13.05 14.08
C ASP A 129 -1.68 -11.55 14.39
N SER A 130 -2.03 -10.71 13.41
CA SER A 130 -2.32 -9.31 13.70
C SER A 130 -3.25 -8.63 12.69
N LEU A 131 -4.01 -7.67 13.22
CA LEU A 131 -4.87 -6.76 12.49
C LEU A 131 -4.44 -5.32 12.76
N LYS A 132 -4.16 -4.58 11.69
CA LYS A 132 -3.85 -3.16 11.75
C LYS A 132 -4.93 -2.31 11.07
N PHE A 133 -5.37 -1.25 11.73
CA PHE A 133 -6.24 -0.24 11.14
C PHE A 133 -5.44 0.94 10.59
N SER A 134 -5.69 1.29 9.33
CA SER A 134 -5.19 2.52 8.71
C SER A 134 -6.18 3.66 8.95
N PHE A 135 -6.00 4.35 10.09
CA PHE A 135 -6.90 5.38 10.60
C PHE A 135 -6.33 6.77 10.28
N ASN A 136 -6.68 7.31 9.11
CA ASN A 136 -6.00 8.46 8.51
C ASN A 136 -6.84 9.74 8.49
N PHE A 137 -7.78 9.88 9.41
CA PHE A 137 -8.76 10.96 9.44
C PHE A 137 -9.16 11.26 10.89
N ALA A 138 -9.38 12.52 11.19
CA ALA A 138 -9.59 13.04 12.54
C ALA A 138 -11.06 13.09 12.96
N ASP A 139 -11.98 13.27 12.00
CA ASP A 139 -13.40 13.37 12.26
C ASP A 139 -14.21 13.04 11.01
N ALA A 140 -15.54 13.12 11.13
CA ALA A 140 -16.47 12.75 10.08
C ALA A 140 -16.32 13.60 8.80
N ASP A 141 -15.99 14.89 8.95
CA ASP A 141 -15.84 15.80 7.83
C ASP A 141 -14.53 15.52 7.10
N GLN A 142 -13.42 15.43 7.82
CA GLN A 142 -12.14 15.08 7.23
C GLN A 142 -12.16 13.66 6.65
N PHE A 143 -12.85 12.71 7.28
CA PHE A 143 -13.03 11.36 6.74
C PHE A 143 -13.68 11.38 5.35
N SER A 144 -14.79 12.12 5.20
CA SER A 144 -15.48 12.25 3.92
C SER A 144 -14.60 12.92 2.88
N GLU A 145 -13.92 13.99 3.29
CA GLU A 145 -13.00 14.73 2.45
C GLU A 145 -11.82 13.88 1.96
N VAL A 146 -11.24 13.08 2.85
CA VAL A 146 -10.06 12.26 2.59
C VAL A 146 -10.45 11.09 1.69
N THR A 147 -11.53 10.38 2.03
CA THR A 147 -11.86 9.05 1.48
C THR A 147 -12.90 9.08 0.37
N GLY A 148 -13.66 10.16 0.20
CA GLY A 148 -14.78 10.24 -0.72
C GLY A 148 -15.99 9.37 -0.32
N VAL A 149 -16.10 9.03 0.97
CA VAL A 149 -17.19 8.23 1.56
C VAL A 149 -18.06 9.12 2.45
N LYS A 150 -19.34 8.78 2.64
CA LYS A 150 -20.28 9.56 3.47
C LYS A 150 -19.78 9.67 4.91
N SER A 151 -19.77 10.89 5.48
CA SER A 151 -19.27 11.22 6.83
C SER A 151 -19.78 10.30 7.95
N LYS A 152 -21.02 9.79 7.83
CA LYS A 152 -21.63 8.87 8.81
C LYS A 152 -20.84 7.58 9.05
N ASP A 153 -20.04 7.14 8.07
CA ASP A 153 -19.26 5.91 8.18
C ASP A 153 -18.01 6.07 9.06
N TYR A 154 -17.63 7.31 9.43
CA TYR A 154 -16.52 7.56 10.37
C TYR A 154 -16.74 6.85 11.71
N ARG A 155 -17.90 7.09 12.35
CA ARG A 155 -18.22 6.47 13.65
C ARG A 155 -18.29 4.95 13.56
N ARG A 156 -18.69 4.42 12.40
CA ARG A 156 -18.71 2.99 12.15
C ARG A 156 -17.30 2.40 12.21
N ILE A 157 -16.31 3.06 11.62
CA ILE A 157 -14.91 2.59 11.65
C ILE A 157 -14.37 2.60 13.09
N VAL A 158 -14.63 3.69 13.83
CA VAL A 158 -14.24 3.78 15.25
C VAL A 158 -14.89 2.65 16.06
N GLN A 159 -16.18 2.37 15.81
CA GLN A 159 -16.86 1.25 16.46
C GLN A 159 -16.25 -0.11 16.10
N HIS A 160 -15.91 -0.34 14.83
CA HIS A 160 -15.24 -1.58 14.42
C HIS A 160 -13.87 -1.78 15.08
N ILE A 161 -13.12 -0.70 15.36
CA ILE A 161 -11.87 -0.80 16.14
C ILE A 161 -12.17 -1.24 17.57
N LYS A 162 -13.18 -0.65 18.22
CA LYS A 162 -13.62 -1.02 19.57
C LYS A 162 -14.12 -2.47 19.62
N ASP A 163 -14.85 -2.89 18.58
CA ASP A 163 -15.36 -4.26 18.45
C ASP A 163 -14.22 -5.26 18.21
N ALA A 164 -13.18 -4.88 17.43
CA ALA A 164 -12.00 -5.72 17.22
C ALA A 164 -11.33 -6.10 18.55
N HIS A 165 -11.23 -5.16 19.49
CA HIS A 165 -10.71 -5.41 20.83
C HIS A 165 -11.56 -6.43 21.58
N LYS A 166 -12.89 -6.24 21.63
CA LYS A 166 -13.81 -7.20 22.28
C LYS A 166 -13.71 -8.59 21.67
N VAL A 167 -13.75 -8.65 20.34
CA VAL A 167 -13.64 -9.91 19.58
C VAL A 167 -12.31 -10.61 19.87
N ARG A 168 -11.20 -9.86 19.96
CA ARG A 168 -9.90 -10.43 20.31
C ARG A 168 -9.95 -11.08 21.69
N GLU A 169 -10.45 -10.40 22.71
CA GLU A 169 -10.52 -10.96 24.06
C GLU A 169 -11.40 -12.21 24.11
N GLU A 170 -12.57 -12.20 23.46
CA GLU A 170 -13.47 -13.36 23.37
C GLU A 170 -12.82 -14.55 22.64
N VAL A 171 -12.09 -14.31 21.55
CA VAL A 171 -11.37 -15.37 20.83
C VAL A 171 -10.23 -15.91 21.69
N ARG A 172 -9.47 -15.04 22.35
CA ARG A 172 -8.38 -15.40 23.24
C ARG A 172 -8.87 -16.25 24.42
N GLU A 173 -9.97 -15.86 25.06
CA GLU A 173 -10.56 -16.61 26.16
C GLU A 173 -11.01 -18.00 25.72
N ARG A 174 -11.70 -18.10 24.57
CA ARG A 174 -12.23 -19.37 24.07
C ARG A 174 -11.17 -20.31 23.49
N THR A 175 -10.12 -19.79 22.87
CA THR A 175 -9.19 -20.60 22.04
C THR A 175 -7.73 -20.51 22.46
N GLY A 176 -7.37 -19.55 23.32
CA GLY A 176 -5.98 -19.21 23.61
C GLY A 176 -5.26 -18.45 22.49
N HIS A 177 -5.87 -18.29 21.31
CA HIS A 177 -5.25 -17.60 20.17
C HIS A 177 -5.06 -16.10 20.47
N GLN A 178 -3.85 -15.60 20.23
CA GLN A 178 -3.52 -14.19 20.40
C GLN A 178 -3.41 -13.52 19.03
N CYS A 179 -4.14 -12.42 18.84
CA CYS A 179 -4.06 -11.57 17.66
C CYS A 179 -3.70 -10.14 18.10
N GLY A 180 -2.59 -9.60 17.60
CA GLY A 180 -2.20 -8.22 17.88
C GLY A 180 -3.14 -7.22 17.20
N LEU A 181 -3.52 -6.16 17.89
CA LEU A 181 -4.33 -5.07 17.35
C LEU A 181 -3.50 -3.80 17.28
N PHE A 182 -3.41 -3.22 16.09
CA PHE A 182 -2.56 -2.05 15.86
C PHE A 182 -3.31 -0.98 15.09
N ALA A 183 -2.85 0.25 15.18
CA ALA A 183 -3.30 1.33 14.32
C ALA A 183 -2.13 2.14 13.77
N SER A 184 -2.35 2.79 12.64
CA SER A 184 -1.41 3.78 12.13
C SER A 184 -2.15 4.93 11.47
N SER A 185 -1.58 6.12 11.59
CA SER A 185 -2.13 7.35 11.02
C SER A 185 -1.06 8.10 10.23
N ILE A 186 -1.49 8.87 9.23
CA ILE A 186 -0.62 9.87 8.60
C ILE A 186 -0.31 10.96 9.63
N LEU A 187 0.96 11.34 9.72
CA LEU A 187 1.36 12.54 10.46
C LEU A 187 0.96 13.76 9.62
N TYR A 188 0.09 14.60 10.18
CA TYR A 188 -0.31 15.89 9.61
C TYR A 188 0.53 17.02 10.20
N ASP A 189 0.34 18.24 9.68
CA ASP A 189 0.97 19.46 10.18
C ASP A 189 -0.09 20.39 10.82
N GLY A 190 0.33 21.25 11.76
CA GLY A 190 -0.49 22.31 12.36
C GLY A 190 -1.75 21.82 13.07
N GLU A 191 -2.82 22.62 13.02
CA GLU A 191 -4.12 22.31 13.67
C GLU A 191 -4.71 20.96 13.25
N GLN A 192 -4.41 20.52 12.01
CA GLN A 192 -4.88 19.22 11.54
C GLN A 192 -4.25 18.05 12.31
N GLN A 193 -3.01 18.21 12.77
CA GLN A 193 -2.36 17.21 13.62
C GLN A 193 -2.97 17.14 15.02
N GLU A 194 -3.39 18.28 15.58
CA GLU A 194 -4.08 18.32 16.87
C GLU A 194 -5.41 17.58 16.81
N ARG A 195 -6.19 17.81 15.76
CA ARG A 195 -7.43 17.05 15.49
C ARG A 195 -7.17 15.56 15.33
N MET A 196 -6.13 15.19 14.57
CA MET A 196 -5.75 13.78 14.38
C MET A 196 -5.35 13.13 15.70
N GLN A 197 -4.62 13.86 16.57
CA GLN A 197 -4.21 13.37 17.88
C GLN A 197 -5.42 13.07 18.78
N ALA A 198 -6.42 13.95 18.83
CA ALA A 198 -7.66 13.70 19.57
C ALA A 198 -8.41 12.44 19.07
N ALA A 199 -8.42 12.23 17.75
CA ALA A 199 -9.03 11.03 17.16
C ALA A 199 -8.24 9.76 17.46
N VAL A 200 -6.91 9.84 17.50
CA VAL A 200 -6.04 8.73 17.91
C VAL A 200 -6.29 8.39 19.38
N GLU A 201 -6.39 9.37 20.27
CA GLU A 201 -6.69 9.17 21.69
C GLU A 201 -7.98 8.40 21.94
N GLU A 202 -9.00 8.58 21.10
CA GLU A 202 -10.24 7.80 21.18
C GLU A 202 -10.02 6.30 20.95
N ILE A 203 -9.09 5.93 20.05
CA ILE A 203 -8.86 4.52 19.67
C ILE A 203 -7.72 3.86 20.45
N LEU A 204 -6.82 4.64 21.08
CA LEU A 204 -5.66 4.13 21.81
C LEU A 204 -5.98 3.04 22.84
N PRO A 205 -7.06 3.12 23.64
CA PRO A 205 -7.39 2.07 24.62
C PRO A 205 -7.71 0.70 24.00
N TYR A 206 -7.98 0.65 22.69
CA TYR A 206 -8.46 -0.54 21.98
C TYR A 206 -7.40 -1.18 21.09
N VAL A 207 -6.21 -0.60 21.00
CA VAL A 207 -5.08 -1.11 20.22
C VAL A 207 -3.84 -1.28 21.10
N ASP A 208 -3.01 -2.25 20.79
CA ASP A 208 -1.78 -2.54 21.53
C ASP A 208 -0.68 -1.50 21.25
N GLU A 209 -0.66 -0.96 20.03
CA GLU A 209 0.29 0.08 19.63
C GLU A 209 -0.27 0.90 18.46
N HIS A 210 -0.05 2.22 18.52
CA HIS A 210 -0.25 3.15 17.42
C HIS A 210 1.07 3.76 16.98
N TYR A 211 1.23 4.03 15.68
CA TYR A 211 2.37 4.77 15.17
C TYR A 211 2.00 5.67 13.98
N TYR A 212 2.74 6.76 13.84
CA TYR A 212 2.57 7.67 12.71
C TYR A 212 3.43 7.25 11.50
N LEU A 213 2.91 7.49 10.30
CA LEU A 213 3.59 7.33 9.04
C LEU A 213 3.73 8.71 8.36
N PRO A 214 4.83 9.00 7.66
CA PRO A 214 4.87 10.15 6.76
C PRO A 214 3.90 9.91 5.60
N LEU A 215 3.30 10.96 5.07
CA LEU A 215 2.65 10.85 3.78
C LEU A 215 3.72 10.72 2.70
N TYR A 216 3.77 9.59 2.02
CA TYR A 216 4.68 9.39 0.90
C TYR A 216 3.92 9.19 -0.41
N GLY A 217 4.56 9.65 -1.49
CA GLY A 217 4.02 9.60 -2.83
C GLY A 217 4.08 8.18 -3.38
N GLN A 218 2.96 7.69 -3.90
CA GLN A 218 2.95 6.44 -4.66
C GLN A 218 3.42 6.74 -6.08
N ALA A 219 4.72 6.57 -6.32
CA ALA A 219 5.39 6.84 -7.61
C ALA A 219 5.21 8.28 -8.15
N GLY A 220 5.17 9.28 -7.26
CA GLY A 220 5.02 10.70 -7.63
C GLY A 220 3.63 11.10 -8.12
N LEU A 221 2.67 10.17 -8.12
CA LEU A 221 1.31 10.41 -8.63
C LEU A 221 0.42 11.14 -7.63
N THR A 222 0.83 11.19 -6.37
CA THR A 222 0.02 11.71 -5.25
C THR A 222 0.70 12.89 -4.54
N SER A 223 1.75 13.47 -5.14
CA SER A 223 2.46 14.64 -4.60
C SER A 223 1.68 15.94 -4.82
N GLY A 224 1.52 16.75 -3.77
CA GLY A 224 0.96 18.10 -3.84
C GLY A 224 -0.57 18.20 -3.74
N ALA A 225 -1.29 17.09 -3.63
CA ALA A 225 -2.72 17.11 -3.42
C ALA A 225 -3.05 17.66 -2.02
N LYS A 226 -3.97 18.64 -1.95
CA LYS A 226 -4.47 19.25 -0.71
C LYS A 226 -3.37 19.77 0.23
N GLY A 227 -2.33 20.40 -0.33
CA GLY A 227 -1.24 20.99 0.46
C GLY A 227 -0.28 19.98 1.07
N THR A 228 -0.40 18.69 0.75
CA THR A 228 0.46 17.67 1.33
C THR A 228 1.82 17.57 0.62
N ARG A 229 2.90 17.52 1.41
CA ARG A 229 4.27 17.32 0.91
C ARG A 229 4.61 15.83 0.97
N ALA A 230 4.27 15.12 -0.10
CA ALA A 230 4.58 13.70 -0.21
C ALA A 230 6.10 13.46 -0.30
N THR A 231 6.64 12.57 0.52
CA THR A 231 8.04 12.11 0.39
C THR A 231 8.17 11.03 -0.68
N ALA A 232 9.36 10.85 -1.25
CA ALA A 232 9.57 9.82 -2.27
C ALA A 232 9.64 8.43 -1.63
N GLY A 233 8.83 7.48 -2.11
CA GLY A 233 8.89 6.07 -1.71
C GLY A 233 8.56 5.79 -0.24
N ASN A 234 8.49 4.51 0.13
CA ASN A 234 8.23 4.12 1.51
C ASN A 234 9.50 4.28 2.36
N GLN A 235 9.46 5.20 3.33
CA GLN A 235 10.57 5.49 4.25
C GLN A 235 10.43 4.83 5.62
N GLY A 236 9.35 4.07 5.84
CA GLY A 236 9.01 3.56 7.17
C GLY A 236 8.26 4.58 8.02
N ARG A 237 8.17 4.29 9.32
CA ARG A 237 7.39 5.08 10.29
C ARG A 237 8.13 6.32 10.79
N ILE A 238 7.37 7.27 11.31
CA ILE A 238 7.90 8.38 12.08
C ILE A 238 8.63 7.81 13.32
N GLY A 239 9.86 8.29 13.54
CA GLY A 239 10.77 7.77 14.57
C GLY A 239 11.78 6.72 14.10
N ALA A 240 11.66 6.20 12.86
CA ALA A 240 12.62 5.24 12.30
C ALA A 240 12.78 5.38 10.77
N LEU A 241 12.78 6.62 10.26
CA LEU A 241 12.81 6.90 8.82
C LEU A 241 14.10 6.39 8.16
N ARG A 242 13.95 5.83 6.96
CA ARG A 242 15.05 5.32 6.11
C ARG A 242 15.10 6.06 4.79
N LYS A 243 16.23 5.94 4.09
CA LYS A 243 16.31 6.36 2.68
C LYS A 243 15.30 5.54 1.86
N PRO A 244 14.57 6.16 0.92
CA PRO A 244 13.63 5.44 0.08
C PRO A 244 14.34 4.28 -0.65
N ALA A 245 13.82 3.08 -0.49
CA ALA A 245 14.33 1.89 -1.17
C ALA A 245 13.38 1.47 -2.31
N ALA A 246 13.94 0.83 -3.33
CA ALA A 246 13.14 0.22 -4.39
C ALA A 246 12.35 -0.95 -3.81
N LEU A 247 11.02 -0.93 -3.97
CA LEU A 247 10.16 -2.06 -3.64
C LEU A 247 10.19 -3.04 -4.82
N LEU A 248 10.52 -4.31 -4.57
CA LEU A 248 10.33 -5.36 -5.55
C LEU A 248 8.83 -5.67 -5.64
N VAL A 249 8.25 -5.47 -6.82
CA VAL A 249 6.84 -5.74 -7.09
C VAL A 249 6.75 -6.71 -8.26
N ALA A 250 6.06 -7.83 -8.05
CA ALA A 250 5.72 -8.77 -9.10
C ALA A 250 4.26 -8.59 -9.51
N PHE A 251 4.00 -8.54 -10.81
CA PHE A 251 2.65 -8.44 -11.37
C PHE A 251 2.28 -9.72 -12.10
N HIS A 252 1.00 -10.10 -12.02
CA HIS A 252 0.43 -11.15 -12.84
C HIS A 252 -0.37 -10.53 -14.01
N GLY A 253 -0.13 -10.98 -15.25
CA GLY A 253 -0.81 -10.49 -16.46
C GLY A 253 0.13 -9.81 -17.48
N ARG A 254 -0.32 -9.70 -18.74
CA ARG A 254 0.44 -8.99 -19.79
C ARG A 254 0.41 -7.47 -19.52
N PRO A 255 1.55 -6.77 -19.54
CA PRO A 255 1.60 -5.33 -19.37
C PRO A 255 1.15 -4.63 -20.66
N HIS A 256 -0.14 -4.65 -20.99
CA HIS A 256 -0.64 -3.94 -22.17
C HIS A 256 -0.73 -2.42 -21.98
N HIS A 257 -0.69 -1.92 -20.72
CA HIS A 257 -0.82 -0.48 -20.43
C HIS A 257 0.25 0.14 -19.51
N LEU A 258 1.26 -0.60 -19.06
CA LEU A 258 2.32 -0.08 -18.16
C LEU A 258 3.41 0.74 -18.87
N ARG A 259 3.19 1.22 -20.10
CA ARG A 259 4.22 1.90 -20.92
C ARG A 259 4.68 3.27 -20.39
N ARG A 260 4.16 3.81 -19.28
CA ARG A 260 4.57 5.15 -18.80
C ARG A 260 4.83 5.30 -17.30
N SER A 261 4.77 4.26 -16.47
CA SER A 261 4.91 4.47 -15.00
C SER A 261 5.57 3.33 -14.23
N ALA A 262 6.54 2.62 -14.83
CA ALA A 262 7.36 1.65 -14.10
C ALA A 262 8.85 1.81 -14.47
N VAL A 263 9.57 2.65 -13.74
CA VAL A 263 11.02 2.50 -13.59
C VAL A 263 11.22 1.53 -12.44
N GLY A 264 11.58 0.29 -12.78
CA GLY A 264 11.72 -0.82 -11.83
C GLY A 264 12.13 -2.11 -12.54
N LEU A 265 13.33 -2.08 -13.12
CA LEU A 265 14.19 -3.19 -13.53
C LEU A 265 13.52 -4.55 -13.90
N LEU A 266 13.15 -4.71 -15.18
CA LEU A 266 12.96 -6.04 -15.78
C LEU A 266 14.35 -6.70 -16.00
N LEU A 267 14.79 -7.55 -15.07
CA LEU A 267 15.80 -8.55 -15.40
C LEU A 267 15.08 -9.75 -16.03
N ARG A 268 15.07 -9.80 -17.37
CA ARG A 268 14.78 -11.05 -18.08
C ARG A 268 15.92 -12.03 -17.81
N PRO A 269 15.67 -13.26 -17.34
CA PRO A 269 16.69 -14.29 -17.36
C PRO A 269 17.04 -14.61 -18.83
N ARG A 270 18.29 -14.35 -19.24
CA ARG A 270 18.81 -14.89 -20.50
C ARG A 270 18.98 -16.39 -20.31
N ARG A 271 18.27 -17.20 -21.10
CA ARG A 271 18.60 -18.62 -21.27
C ARG A 271 20.03 -18.75 -21.80
N PRO A 272 20.83 -19.71 -21.32
CA PRO A 272 22.14 -19.97 -21.91
C PRO A 272 21.93 -20.65 -23.27
N LEU A 273 22.42 -20.01 -24.35
CA LEU A 273 22.61 -20.68 -25.64
C LEU A 273 24.02 -21.28 -25.65
N GLN A 274 24.11 -22.59 -25.81
CA GLN A 274 25.36 -23.31 -26.06
C GLN A 274 25.85 -23.08 -27.50
N HIS A 275 27.18 -23.07 -27.62
CA HIS A 275 28.04 -23.32 -28.79
C HIS A 275 28.27 -22.23 -29.85
N GLY A 276 29.51 -21.70 -29.84
CA GLY A 276 30.43 -21.87 -30.98
C GLY A 276 30.85 -20.64 -31.79
N ARG A 277 32.14 -20.27 -31.68
CA ARG A 277 33.03 -19.53 -32.63
C ARG A 277 33.24 -18.00 -32.44
N PRO A 278 34.41 -17.48 -32.87
CA PRO A 278 35.27 -16.62 -32.04
C PRO A 278 35.12 -15.11 -32.30
N GLN A 279 35.76 -14.37 -31.39
CA GLN A 279 35.79 -12.92 -31.23
C GLN A 279 36.31 -12.17 -32.47
N HIS A 280 35.60 -11.08 -32.82
CA HIS A 280 36.18 -9.95 -33.54
C HIS A 280 35.83 -8.66 -32.78
N GLU A 281 36.88 -7.88 -32.51
CA GLU A 281 36.83 -6.54 -31.91
C GLU A 281 35.87 -5.61 -32.66
N LEU A 282 35.03 -4.89 -31.91
CA LEU A 282 34.30 -3.73 -32.40
C LEU A 282 34.52 -2.56 -31.44
N VAL A 283 35.22 -1.55 -31.96
CA VAL A 283 35.53 -0.24 -31.37
C VAL A 283 34.24 0.54 -31.07
N PRO A 284 34.11 1.26 -29.93
CA PRO A 284 32.92 2.06 -29.66
C PRO A 284 32.93 3.37 -30.45
N ARG A 285 31.91 3.61 -31.29
CA ARG A 285 31.59 4.95 -31.82
C ARG A 285 30.73 5.71 -30.81
N GLY A 286 31.21 6.90 -30.42
CA GLY A 286 30.57 7.78 -29.44
C GLY A 286 29.20 8.28 -29.85
N LEU A 287 28.28 8.31 -28.88
CA LEU A 287 26.98 8.97 -28.99
C LEU A 287 27.14 10.46 -28.67
N ALA A 288 26.99 11.30 -29.69
CA ALA A 288 26.89 12.74 -29.56
C ALA A 288 25.65 13.14 -28.75
N GLN A 289 25.85 13.98 -27.75
CA GLN A 289 24.79 14.66 -27.00
C GLN A 289 24.07 15.65 -27.95
N ARG A 290 22.75 15.56 -28.04
CA ARG A 290 21.92 16.62 -28.64
C ARG A 290 21.36 17.48 -27.52
N GLU A 291 21.79 18.74 -27.50
CA GLU A 291 21.26 19.80 -26.65
C GLU A 291 19.85 20.23 -27.11
N LEU A 292 19.00 20.60 -26.16
CA LEU A 292 17.68 21.20 -26.38
C LEU A 292 17.84 22.72 -26.54
N PRO A 293 17.23 23.37 -27.56
CA PRO A 293 17.33 24.82 -27.70
C PRO A 293 16.40 25.55 -26.71
N GLY A 294 16.98 26.54 -26.03
CA GLY A 294 16.39 27.37 -24.99
C GLY A 294 15.29 28.33 -25.46
N ALA A 295 14.41 28.66 -24.52
CA ALA A 295 13.37 29.67 -24.67
C ALA A 295 13.99 31.07 -24.60
N ALA A 296 13.87 31.84 -25.68
CA ALA A 296 14.11 33.28 -25.68
C ALA A 296 12.77 34.02 -25.75
N ALA A 297 12.59 34.95 -24.81
CA ALA A 297 11.51 35.91 -24.75
C ALA A 297 11.50 36.85 -25.97
N ARG A 298 10.32 37.22 -26.46
CA ARG A 298 10.09 38.50 -27.16
C ARG A 298 8.73 39.09 -26.83
N GLU A 299 8.80 40.36 -26.46
CA GLU A 299 7.71 41.26 -26.12
C GLU A 299 6.89 41.72 -27.34
N SER A 300 5.64 42.08 -27.01
CA SER A 300 4.79 43.15 -27.54
C SER A 300 4.74 43.44 -29.05
N CYS A 301 3.53 43.38 -29.61
CA CYS A 301 3.02 44.47 -30.44
C CYS A 301 1.50 44.59 -30.30
N ARG A 302 1.06 45.84 -30.14
CA ARG A 302 -0.31 46.30 -29.90
C ARG A 302 -1.16 46.23 -31.17
N GLY A 303 -2.47 46.01 -30.99
CA GLY A 303 -3.48 46.89 -31.61
C GLY A 303 -4.57 46.24 -32.47
N ARG A 304 -5.82 46.38 -31.97
CA ARG A 304 -7.11 46.50 -32.68
C ARG A 304 -7.60 45.23 -33.41
N ASP A 305 -8.88 44.82 -33.40
CA ASP A 305 -10.12 45.55 -33.21
C ASP A 305 -11.27 44.58 -32.82
N ARG A 306 -12.17 45.10 -31.96
CA ARG A 306 -13.65 44.98 -31.93
C ARG A 306 -14.42 43.63 -32.01
N HIS A 307 -15.30 43.51 -31.01
CA HIS A 307 -16.68 43.01 -31.04
C HIS A 307 -16.95 41.54 -31.39
N ARG A 308 -17.38 40.77 -30.37
CA ARG A 308 -18.80 40.40 -30.20
C ARG A 308 -19.07 39.74 -28.85
N VAL A 309 -19.97 40.36 -28.10
CA VAL A 309 -20.73 39.81 -26.99
C VAL A 309 -21.78 38.85 -27.56
N ARG A 310 -21.98 37.68 -26.91
CA ARG A 310 -23.32 37.09 -26.73
C ARG A 310 -23.32 36.00 -25.64
N GLU A 311 -24.16 36.27 -24.64
CA GLU A 311 -24.73 35.35 -23.65
C GLU A 311 -25.42 34.12 -24.25
N MET A 312 -25.48 33.03 -23.46
CA MET A 312 -26.69 32.33 -22.98
C MET A 312 -26.30 30.88 -22.59
N HIS A 313 -26.28 30.52 -21.30
CA HIS A 313 -27.38 30.06 -20.43
C HIS A 313 -27.93 28.64 -20.72
N ARG A 314 -27.89 27.82 -19.64
CA ARG A 314 -28.81 26.75 -19.21
C ARG A 314 -28.76 25.46 -20.06
N LEU A 315 -28.79 24.24 -19.51
CA LEU A 315 -29.25 23.68 -18.23
C LEU A 315 -28.21 22.71 -17.65
#